data_AF-A0A9D6BI65-F1
#
_entry.id   AF-A0A9D6BI65-F1
#
_cell.length_a   1.000
_cell.length_b   1.000
_cell.length_c   1.000
_cell.angle_alpha   90.00
_cell.angle_beta   90.00
_cell.angle_gamma   90.00
#
_symmetry.space_group_name_H-M   'P 1'
#
loop_
_entity.id
_entity.type
_entity.pdbx_description
1 polymer ?
#
loop_
_entity_poly.entity_id
_entity_poly.type
_entity_poly.pdbx_seq_one_letter_code
_entity_poly.pdbx_strand_id
1 'polypeptide(L)' 'TEAALVGQVWSEATLRAAQAALAQDFQPLTDLRASASYRLRTARNLLERFWLETRTDAPLPASAVQVWPATC' A
#
# COMPACT_ATOMS: atom_id res chain seq x y z
N THR A 1 -11.66 -1.66 -0.34
CA THR A 1 -10.38 -0.98 -0.04
C THR A 1 -10.66 0.43 0.41
N GLU A 2 -11.13 1.32 -0.47
CA GLU A 2 -11.45 2.72 -0.10
C GLU A 2 -12.51 2.83 1.00
N ALA A 3 -13.57 2.02 0.92
CA ALA A 3 -14.61 1.98 1.95
C ALA A 3 -14.08 1.58 3.35
N ALA A 4 -12.97 0.84 3.43
CA ALA A 4 -12.33 0.49 4.69
C ALA A 4 -11.48 1.64 5.27
N LEU A 5 -11.25 2.70 4.49
CA LEU A 5 -10.43 3.86 4.85
C LEU A 5 -11.26 5.09 5.18
N VAL A 6 -12.36 5.31 4.44
CA VAL A 6 -13.19 6.51 4.61
C VAL A 6 -13.76 6.57 6.03
N GLY A 7 -13.54 7.70 6.70
CA GLY A 7 -14.05 7.96 8.06
C GLY A 7 -13.29 7.22 9.17
N GLN A 8 -12.27 6.43 8.85
CA GLN A 8 -11.46 5.73 9.84
C GLN A 8 -10.22 6.55 10.23
N VAL A 9 -9.73 6.33 11.45
CA VAL A 9 -8.43 6.88 11.87
C VAL A 9 -7.32 6.28 11.00
N TRP A 10 -6.39 7.09 10.52
CA TRP A 10 -5.27 6.64 9.67
C TRP A 10 -4.17 5.91 10.48
N SER A 11 -4.55 4.78 11.08
CA SER A 11 -3.71 3.93 11.92
C SER A 11 -3.21 2.69 11.17
N GLU A 12 -2.23 1.99 11.75
CA GLU A 12 -1.76 0.72 11.19
C GLU A 12 -2.90 -0.32 11.10
N ALA A 13 -3.80 -0.37 12.10
CA ALA A 13 -4.93 -1.30 12.06
C ALA A 13 -5.85 -1.04 10.85
N THR A 14 -6.13 0.23 10.56
CA THR A 14 -6.90 0.66 9.39
C THR A 14 -6.20 0.30 8.08
N LEU A 15 -4.87 0.49 8.02
CA LEU A 15 -4.05 0.05 6.89
C LEU A 15 -4.18 -1.46 6.66
N ARG A 16 -4.05 -2.28 7.70
CA ARG A 16 -4.17 -3.75 7.59
C ARG A 16 -5.56 -4.17 7.11
N ALA A 17 -6.61 -3.53 7.62
CA ALA A 17 -7.99 -3.75 7.16
C ALA A 17 -8.14 -3.43 5.66
N ALA A 18 -7.57 -2.31 5.20
CA ALA A 18 -7.59 -1.97 3.78
C ALA A 18 -6.77 -2.92 2.91
N GLN A 19 -5.60 -3.39 3.37
CA GLN A 19 -4.80 -4.42 2.67
C GLN A 19 -5.56 -5.76 2.54
N ALA A 20 -6.40 -6.10 3.52
CA ALA A 20 -7.28 -7.26 3.47
C ALA A 20 -8.45 -7.07 2.49
N ALA A 21 -9.08 -5.89 2.50
CA ALA A 21 -10.12 -5.53 1.54
C ALA A 21 -9.58 -5.47 0.09
N LEU A 22 -8.34 -5.03 -0.10
CA LEU A 22 -7.66 -5.01 -1.39
C LEU A 22 -7.55 -6.40 -2.04
N ALA A 23 -7.41 -7.44 -1.23
CA ALA A 23 -7.38 -8.82 -1.73
C ALA A 23 -8.71 -9.29 -2.32
N GLN A 24 -9.81 -8.66 -1.91
CA GLN A 24 -11.15 -8.98 -2.39
C GLN A 24 -11.47 -8.16 -3.64
N ASP A 25 -11.11 -6.87 -3.63
CA ASP A 25 -11.38 -5.94 -4.74
C ASP A 25 -10.47 -6.16 -5.96
N PHE A 26 -9.28 -6.70 -5.75
CA PHE A 26 -8.25 -6.84 -6.79
C PHE A 26 -7.83 -8.29 -7.01
N GLN A 27 -8.23 -8.85 -8.15
CA GLN A 27 -7.85 -10.20 -8.60
C GLN A 27 -6.91 -10.11 -9.82
N PRO A 28 -5.60 -9.90 -9.61
CA PRO A 28 -4.65 -9.75 -10.70
C PRO A 28 -4.45 -11.03 -11.52
N LEU A 29 -4.11 -10.85 -12.80
CA LEU A 29 -3.69 -11.94 -13.68
C LEU A 29 -2.23 -12.34 -13.42
N THR A 30 -1.90 -13.58 -13.80
CA THR A 30 -0.52 -14.06 -13.94
C THR A 30 -0.13 -13.99 -15.41
N ASP A 31 1.01 -13.37 -15.72
CA ASP A 31 1.58 -13.30 -17.06
C ASP A 31 3.12 -13.25 -16.98
N LEU A 32 3.80 -13.15 -18.14
CA LEU A 32 5.27 -13.11 -18.24
C LEU A 32 5.93 -12.06 -17.33
N ARG A 33 5.25 -10.94 -17.07
CA ARG A 33 5.80 -9.84 -16.26
C ARG A 33 5.74 -10.12 -14.76
N ALA A 34 4.69 -10.81 -14.30
CA ALA A 34 4.49 -11.08 -12.88
C ALA A 34 3.36 -12.08 -12.62
N SER A 35 3.47 -12.80 -11.51
CA SER A 35 2.38 -13.60 -10.97
C SER A 35 1.30 -12.74 -10.29
N ALA A 36 0.08 -13.28 -10.23
CA ALA A 36 -1.03 -12.69 -9.49
C ALA A 36 -0.66 -12.41 -8.02
N SER A 37 -0.02 -13.37 -7.34
CA SER A 37 0.40 -13.22 -5.94
C SER A 37 1.45 -12.13 -5.76
N TYR A 38 2.37 -11.97 -6.72
CA TYR A 38 3.35 -10.89 -6.70
C TYR A 38 2.67 -9.53 -6.88
N ARG A 39 1.74 -9.40 -7.84
CA ARG A 39 0.99 -8.16 -8.07
C ARG A 39 0.17 -7.76 -6.83
N LEU A 40 -0.50 -8.72 -6.19
CA LEU A 40 -1.27 -8.44 -4.98
C LEU A 40 -0.37 -8.00 -3.81
N ARG A 41 0.78 -8.65 -3.62
CA ARG A 41 1.80 -8.21 -2.64
C ARG A 41 2.28 -6.79 -2.93
N THR A 42 2.62 -6.48 -4.18
CA THR A 42 3.06 -5.14 -4.57
C THR A 42 1.99 -4.10 -4.28
N ALA A 43 0.72 -4.37 -4.58
CA ALA A 43 -0.37 -3.45 -4.29
C ALA A 43 -0.53 -3.18 -2.78
N ARG A 44 -0.40 -4.21 -1.93
CA ARG A 44 -0.39 -4.05 -0.45
C ARG A 44 0.80 -3.22 0.02
N ASN A 45 1.99 -3.47 -0.52
CA ASN A 45 3.22 -2.74 -0.16
C ASN A 45 3.15 -1.27 -0.58
N LEU A 46 2.54 -0.97 -1.73
CA LEU A 46 2.34 0.41 -2.17
C LEU A 46 1.43 1.18 -1.20
N LEU A 47 0.36 0.54 -0.71
CA LEU A 47 -0.52 1.13 0.30
C LEU A 47 0.21 1.35 1.63
N GLU A 48 1.05 0.41 2.05
CA GLU A 48 1.87 0.52 3.26
C GLU A 48 2.92 1.62 3.16
N ARG A 49 3.58 1.74 2.00
CA ARG A 49 4.48 2.86 1.71
C ARG A 49 3.76 4.20 1.83
N PHE A 50 2.58 4.31 1.23
CA PHE A 50 1.77 5.53 1.34
C PHE A 50 1.41 5.86 2.79
N TRP A 51 1.05 4.85 3.59
CA TRP A 51 0.80 5.04 5.02
C TRP A 51 2.06 5.51 5.77
N LEU A 52 3.23 4.91 5.51
CA LEU A 52 4.48 5.34 6.13
C LEU A 52 4.85 6.81 5.81
N GLU A 53 4.56 7.26 4.58
CA GLU A 53 4.81 8.64 4.15
C GLU A 53 3.80 9.66 4.73
N THR A 54 2.56 9.23 5.04
CA THR A 54 1.44 10.13 5.37
C THR A 54 0.83 9.93 6.76
N ARG A 55 1.32 8.95 7.54
CA ARG A 55 0.87 8.72 8.91
C ARG A 55 1.06 9.96 9.78
N THR A 56 0.14 10.13 10.73
CA THR A 56 0.08 11.31 11.58
C THR A 56 1.27 11.39 12.53
N ASP A 57 1.76 10.24 13.00
CA ASP A 57 2.89 10.14 13.91
C ASP A 57 4.18 9.78 13.15
N ALA A 58 5.21 10.62 13.29
CA ALA A 58 6.53 10.44 12.69
C ALA A 58 6.50 9.94 11.22
N PRO A 59 5.93 10.70 10.26
CA PRO A 59 5.92 10.31 8.86
C PRO A 59 7.35 10.15 8.33
N LEU A 60 7.57 9.13 7.51
CA LEU A 60 8.87 8.89 6.89
C LEU A 60 9.03 9.77 5.65
N PRO A 61 10.22 10.37 5.43
CA PRO A 61 10.49 11.05 4.17
C PRO A 61 10.53 10.03 3.03
N ALA A 62 10.19 10.48 1.81
CA ALA A 62 10.21 9.63 0.61
C ALA A 62 11.56 8.91 0.41
N SER A 63 12.68 9.56 0.76
CA SER A 63 14.02 8.98 0.69
C SER A 63 14.24 7.77 1.60
N ALA A 64 13.43 7.58 2.65
CA ALA A 64 13.51 6.45 3.56
C ALA A 64 12.69 5.23 3.10
N VAL A 65 11.80 5.41 2.12
CA VAL A 65 10.87 4.36 1.65
C VAL A 65 10.95 4.10 0.15
N GLN A 66 11.79 4.87 -0.55
CA GLN A 66 12.10 4.70 -1.96
C GLN A 66 13.54 4.28 -2.12
N VAL A 67 13.79 3.30 -3.00
CA VAL A 67 15.14 2.83 -3.31
C VAL A 67 15.84 3.76 -4.30
N TRP A 68 15.08 4.44 -5.16
CA TRP A 68 15.60 5.41 -6.13
C TRP A 68 15.10 6.81 -5.77
N PRO A 69 15.98 7.83 -5.72
CA PRO A 69 15.58 9.20 -5.46
C PRO A 69 14.72 9.73 -6.61
N ALA A 70 13.67 10.50 -6.28
CA ALA A 70 12.74 11.08 -7.25
C ALA A 70 13.30 12.27 -8.05
N THR A 71 14.59 12.61 -7.87
CA THR A 71 15.28 13.67 -8.61
C THR A 71 15.87 13.13 -9.90
N CYS A 72 15.31 13.57 -11.04
CA CYS A 72 15.95 13.54 -12.35
C CYS A 72 17.01 14.63 -12.47
#